data_AF-A0A954K997-F1
#
_entry.id   AF-A0A954K997-F1
#
_cell.length_a   1.000
_cell.length_b   1.000
_cell.length_c   1.000
_cell.angle_alpha   90.00
_cell.angle_beta   90.00
_cell.angle_gamma   90.00
#
_symmetry.space_group_name_H-M   'P 1'
#
loop_
_entity.id
_entity.type
_entity.pdbx_description
1 polymer ?
#
loop_
_entity_poly.entity_id
_entity_poly.type
_entity_poly.pdbx_seq_one_letter_code
_entity_poly.pdbx_strand_id
1 'polypeptide(L)'
;MRRHKRSMCRQLLGEMLQTDQRLIDQAEQLKQHRTEQLQEIRARQSEGLVDIDGTTSLRYYAGQLQAQIQSVIASRNVVGKQIALCRQTLAKAEQEVKAMEKLSDKYRDAFLYAQNQKEMIELEETWSATQQTGGYQ
;
A
#
# COMPACT_ATOMS: atom_id res chain seq x y z
N MET A 1 -18.07 6.21 -1.52
CA MET A 1 -17.28 6.23 -0.26
C MET A 1 -16.28 5.06 -0.12
N ARG A 2 -16.67 3.78 -0.21
CA ARG A 2 -15.77 2.63 0.08
C ARG A 2 -14.69 2.34 -0.98
N ARG A 3 -15.01 2.49 -2.27
CA ARG A 3 -14.01 2.46 -3.37
C ARG A 3 -12.95 3.55 -3.20
N HIS A 4 -13.37 4.72 -2.71
CA HIS A 4 -12.47 5.83 -2.39
C HIS A 4 -11.56 5.50 -1.19
N LYS A 5 -12.09 4.92 -0.10
CA LYS A 5 -11.28 4.41 1.03
C LYS A 5 -10.19 3.42 0.57
N ARG A 6 -10.54 2.46 -0.30
CA ARG A 6 -9.56 1.53 -0.92
C ARG A 6 -8.49 2.27 -1.74
N SER A 7 -8.90 3.25 -2.55
CA SER A 7 -7.98 4.07 -3.34
C SER A 7 -6.98 4.82 -2.46
N MET A 8 -7.48 5.47 -1.39
CA MET A 8 -6.65 6.19 -0.42
C MET A 8 -5.65 5.27 0.27
N CYS A 9 -6.08 4.07 0.70
CA CYS A 9 -5.18 3.09 1.32
C CYS A 9 -4.07 2.63 0.35
N ARG A 10 -4.38 2.47 -0.94
CA ARG A 10 -3.38 2.10 -1.96
C ARG A 10 -2.40 3.24 -2.20
N GLN A 11 -2.89 4.46 -2.29
CA GLN A 11 -2.04 5.65 -2.46
C GLN A 11 -1.07 5.80 -1.28
N LEU A 12 -1.59 5.77 -0.05
CA LEU A 12 -0.77 5.88 1.15
C LEU A 12 0.27 4.77 1.24
N LEU A 13 -0.10 3.53 0.91
CA LEU A 13 0.85 2.41 0.85
C LEU A 13 1.96 2.68 -0.18
N GLY A 14 1.61 3.22 -1.35
CA GLY A 14 2.58 3.61 -2.37
C GLY A 14 3.56 4.68 -1.89
N GLU A 15 3.06 5.72 -1.22
CA GLU A 15 3.89 6.79 -0.62
C GLU A 15 4.85 6.25 0.44
N MET A 16 4.38 5.33 1.30
CA MET A 16 5.22 4.70 2.33
C MET A 16 6.30 3.80 1.71
N LEU A 17 5.98 3.04 0.66
CA LEU A 17 6.94 2.20 -0.05
C LEU A 17 8.00 3.04 -0.76
N GLN A 18 7.60 4.15 -1.38
CA GLN A 18 8.54 5.09 -2.00
C GLN A 18 9.46 5.72 -0.95
N THR A 19 8.92 6.06 0.22
CA THR A 19 9.70 6.60 1.34
C THR A 19 10.71 5.59 1.86
N ASP A 20 10.32 4.31 2.03
CA ASP A 20 11.25 3.26 2.43
C ASP A 20 12.37 3.08 1.40
N GLN A 21 12.05 3.09 0.10
CA GLN A 21 13.05 2.99 -0.95
C GLN A 21 14.06 4.14 -0.90
N ARG A 22 13.59 5.39 -0.74
CA ARG A 22 14.48 6.55 -0.60
C ARG A 22 15.42 6.41 0.60
N LEU A 23 14.93 5.87 1.72
CA LEU A 23 15.75 5.64 2.91
C LEU A 23 16.76 4.50 2.70
N ILE A 24 16.43 3.46 1.92
CA ILE A 24 17.38 2.43 1.49
C ILE A 24 18.51 3.07 0.69
N ASP A 25 18.15 3.86 -0.32
CA ASP A 25 19.11 4.49 -1.22
C ASP A 25 20.03 5.46 -0.45
N GLN A 26 19.46 6.26 0.46
CA GLN A 26 20.21 7.17 1.33
C GLN A 26 21.16 6.40 2.28
N ALA A 27 20.71 5.30 2.87
CA ALA A 27 21.57 4.49 3.73
C ALA A 27 22.75 3.91 2.96
N GLU A 28 22.54 3.49 1.71
CA GLU A 28 23.59 2.93 0.88
C GLU A 28 24.62 4.00 0.46
N GLN A 29 24.16 5.19 0.08
CA GLN A 29 25.04 6.34 -0.18
C GLN A 29 25.91 6.68 1.04
N LEU A 30 25.32 6.74 2.23
CA LEU A 30 26.06 7.03 3.46
C LEU A 30 27.10 5.95 3.79
N LYS A 31 26.78 4.66 3.57
CA LYS A 31 27.74 3.55 3.74
C LYS A 31 28.87 3.63 2.75
N GLN A 32 28.58 3.97 1.49
CA GLN A 32 29.59 4.15 0.46
C GLN A 32 30.55 5.27 0.86
N HIS A 33 30.03 6.45 1.20
CA HIS A 33 30.85 7.56 1.68
C HIS A 33 31.69 7.18 2.91
N ARG A 34 31.10 6.47 3.88
CA ARG A 34 31.86 6.01 5.05
C ARG A 34 32.99 5.07 4.65
N THR A 35 32.76 4.19 3.67
CA THR A 35 33.78 3.26 3.16
C THR A 35 34.91 4.02 2.48
N GLU A 36 34.60 5.04 1.67
CA GLU A 36 35.58 5.92 1.03
C GLU A 36 36.45 6.63 2.08
N GLN A 37 35.86 7.19 3.14
CA GLN A 37 36.62 7.84 4.22
C GLN A 37 37.56 6.87 4.94
N LEU A 38 37.12 5.63 5.17
CA LEU A 38 37.96 4.61 5.81
C LEU A 38 39.09 4.12 4.90
N GLN A 39 38.88 4.07 3.59
CA GLN A 39 39.91 3.76 2.61
C GLN A 39 40.95 4.87 2.54
N GLU A 40 40.52 6.14 2.53
CA GLU A 40 41.40 7.30 2.58
C GLU A 40 42.30 7.30 3.84
N ILE A 41 41.72 6.99 5.01
CA ILE A 41 42.51 6.83 6.25
C ILE A 41 43.59 5.75 6.08
N ARG A 42 43.26 4.60 5.48
CA ARG A 42 44.24 3.52 5.27
C ARG A 42 45.33 3.93 4.27
N ALA A 43 44.97 4.64 3.20
CA ALA A 43 45.92 5.12 2.20
C ALA A 43 46.95 6.06 2.85
N ARG A 44 46.49 7.06 3.60
CA ARG A 44 47.38 8.00 4.32
C ARG A 44 48.30 7.31 5.32
N GLN A 45 47.79 6.32 6.03
CA GLN A 45 48.60 5.53 6.97
C GLN A 45 49.68 4.69 6.27
N SER A 46 49.44 4.23 5.03
CA SER A 46 50.38 3.40 4.28
C SER A 46 51.55 4.18 3.69
N GLU A 47 51.39 5.48 3.44
CA GLU A 47 52.43 6.35 2.87
C GLU A 47 53.49 6.79 3.90
N GLY A 48 53.32 6.44 5.18
CA GLY A 48 54.27 6.79 6.24
C GLY A 48 54.31 8.28 6.61
N LEU A 49 53.51 9.12 5.94
CA LEU A 49 53.26 10.51 6.30
C LEU A 49 52.30 10.57 7.50
N VAL A 50 52.83 11.02 8.64
CA VAL A 50 52.06 11.15 9.89
C VAL A 50 51.22 12.43 9.85
N ASP A 51 50.12 12.39 9.07
CA ASP A 51 49.07 13.42 9.09
C ASP A 51 48.03 13.10 10.17
N ILE A 52 48.33 13.49 11.42
CA ILE A 52 47.48 13.23 12.59
C ILE A 52 46.18 14.02 12.50
N ASP A 53 46.24 15.29 12.09
CA ASP A 53 45.07 16.18 12.07
C ASP A 53 44.08 15.79 10.97
N GLY A 54 44.56 15.48 9.77
CA GLY A 54 43.72 14.99 8.68
C GLY A 54 43.12 13.63 9.00
N THR A 55 43.90 12.70 9.56
CA THR A 55 43.40 11.39 9.97
C THR A 55 42.32 11.51 11.07
N THR A 56 42.52 12.41 12.04
CA THR A 56 41.56 12.64 13.13
C THR A 56 40.25 13.20 12.58
N SER A 57 40.33 14.17 11.66
CA SER A 57 39.16 14.76 11.00
C SER A 57 38.37 13.72 10.20
N LEU A 58 39.04 12.87 9.43
CA LEU A 58 38.40 11.79 8.66
C LEU A 58 37.71 10.77 9.56
N ARG A 59 38.33 10.38 10.68
CA ARG A 59 37.72 9.45 11.65
C ARG A 59 36.49 10.06 12.30
N TYR A 60 36.56 11.33 12.70
CA TYR A 60 35.43 12.05 13.26
C TYR A 60 34.26 12.08 12.28
N TYR A 61 34.53 12.44 11.02
CA TYR A 61 33.51 12.46 9.97
C TYR A 61 32.94 11.06 9.68
N ALA A 62 33.77 10.02 9.60
CA ALA A 62 33.30 8.64 9.47
C ALA A 62 32.41 8.19 10.65
N GLY A 63 32.66 8.72 11.85
CA GLY A 63 31.81 8.56 13.02
C GLY A 63 30.46 9.26 12.86
N GLN A 64 30.44 10.49 12.34
CA GLN A 64 29.19 11.20 12.03
C GLN A 64 28.36 10.44 10.97
N LEU A 65 29.00 9.94 9.91
CA LEU A 65 28.34 9.11 8.90
C LEU A 65 27.73 7.85 9.53
N GLN A 66 28.44 7.20 10.46
CA GLN A 66 27.90 6.05 11.19
C GLN A 66 26.66 6.40 12.01
N ALA A 67 26.63 7.55 12.68
CA ALA A 67 25.47 8.01 13.43
C ALA A 67 24.28 8.31 12.49
N GLN A 68 24.53 8.94 11.34
CA GLN A 68 23.50 9.19 10.32
C GLN A 68 22.93 7.89 9.76
N ILE A 69 23.77 6.89 9.47
CA ILE A 69 23.32 5.55 9.04
C ILE A 69 22.37 4.93 10.07
N GLN A 70 22.71 5.00 11.37
CA GLN A 70 21.85 4.46 12.42
C GLN A 70 20.52 5.22 12.53
N SER A 71 20.54 6.55 12.35
CA SER A 71 19.32 7.35 12.30
C SER A 71 18.42 6.95 11.12
N VAL A 72 18.98 6.76 9.93
CA VAL A 72 18.22 6.29 8.75
C VAL A 72 17.64 4.89 8.99
N ILE A 73 18.40 3.97 9.58
CA ILE A 73 17.91 2.63 9.95
C ILE A 73 16.74 2.71 10.94
N ALA A 74 16.84 3.58 11.95
CA ALA A 74 15.75 3.79 12.90
C ALA A 74 14.48 4.34 12.20
N SER A 75 14.65 5.32 11.29
CA SER A 75 13.53 5.84 10.48
C SER A 75 12.91 4.76 9.60
N ARG A 76 13.72 3.88 8.99
CA ARG A 76 13.22 2.74 8.21
C ARG A 76 12.39 1.78 9.06
N ASN A 77 12.79 1.52 10.30
CA ASN A 77 11.99 0.68 11.21
C ASN A 77 10.62 1.30 11.51
N VAL A 78 10.54 2.63 11.61
CA VAL A 78 9.26 3.34 11.78
C VAL A 78 8.40 3.21 10.53
N VAL A 79 8.97 3.47 9.34
CA VAL A 79 8.26 3.35 8.06
C VAL A 79 7.81 1.90 7.83
N GLY A 80 8.63 0.90 8.16
CA GLY A 80 8.27 -0.52 8.07
C GLY A 80 7.02 -0.87 8.89
N LYS A 81 6.89 -0.31 10.10
CA LYS A 81 5.66 -0.46 10.92
C LYS A 81 4.45 0.21 10.25
N GLN A 82 4.63 1.38 9.64
CA GLN A 82 3.57 2.08 8.91
C GLN A 82 3.13 1.30 7.65
N ILE A 83 4.07 0.71 6.90
CA ILE A 83 3.78 -0.16 5.76
C ILE A 83 2.94 -1.36 6.20
N ALA A 84 3.31 -2.02 7.30
CA ALA A 84 2.55 -3.15 7.83
C ALA A 84 1.11 -2.75 8.19
N LEU A 85 0.93 -1.60 8.85
CA LEU A 85 -0.38 -1.06 9.19
C LEU A 85 -1.20 -0.72 7.94
N CYS A 86 -0.58 -0.12 6.92
CA CYS A 86 -1.23 0.21 5.66
C CYS A 86 -1.72 -1.06 4.93
N ARG A 87 -0.89 -2.10 4.89
CA ARG A 87 -1.26 -3.41 4.31
C ARG A 87 -2.45 -4.04 5.03
N GLN A 88 -2.43 -4.03 6.37
CA GLN A 88 -3.54 -4.55 7.16
C GLN A 88 -4.83 -3.77 6.92
N THR A 89 -4.75 -2.44 6.86
CA THR A 89 -5.90 -1.56 6.63
C THR A 89 -6.47 -1.75 5.24
N LEU A 90 -5.61 -1.89 4.23
CA LEU A 90 -6.02 -2.18 2.86
C LEU A 90 -6.74 -3.52 2.77
N ALA A 91 -6.20 -4.59 3.39
CA ALA A 91 -6.84 -5.90 3.39
C ALA A 91 -8.24 -5.85 4.03
N LYS A 92 -8.40 -5.13 5.15
CA LYS A 92 -9.73 -4.91 5.77
C LYS A 92 -10.68 -4.17 4.84
N ALA A 93 -10.21 -3.09 4.21
CA ALA A 93 -11.03 -2.32 3.27
C ALA A 93 -11.45 -3.15 2.04
N GLU A 94 -10.60 -4.04 1.56
CA GLU A 94 -10.94 -4.95 0.45
C GLU A 94 -11.96 -6.01 0.87
N GLN A 95 -11.85 -6.57 2.07
CA GLN A 95 -12.85 -7.48 2.62
C GLN A 95 -14.22 -6.80 2.79
N GLU A 96 -14.25 -5.56 3.32
CA GLU A 96 -15.47 -4.76 3.44
C GLU A 96 -16.14 -4.53 2.08
N VAL A 97 -15.38 -4.20 1.04
CA VAL A 97 -15.90 -4.01 -0.31
C VAL A 97 -16.50 -5.31 -0.85
N LYS A 98 -15.78 -6.43 -0.73
CA LYS A 98 -16.24 -7.74 -1.21
C LYS A 98 -17.51 -8.20 -0.49
N ALA A 99 -17.61 -7.98 0.83
CA ALA A 99 -18.81 -8.33 1.60
C ALA A 99 -20.04 -7.54 1.13
N MET A 100 -19.87 -6.25 0.85
CA MET A 100 -20.94 -5.40 0.35
C MET A 100 -21.33 -5.71 -1.09
N GLU A 101 -20.38 -6.04 -1.96
CA GLU A 101 -20.67 -6.48 -3.33
C GLU A 101 -21.54 -7.73 -3.32
N LYS A 102 -21.15 -8.75 -2.54
CA LYS A 102 -21.98 -9.96 -2.34
C LYS A 102 -23.37 -9.67 -1.79
N LEU A 103 -23.49 -8.72 -0.86
CA LEU A 103 -24.78 -8.34 -0.31
C LEU A 103 -25.66 -7.66 -1.37
N SER A 104 -25.06 -6.76 -2.16
CA SER A 104 -25.74 -6.09 -3.28
C SER A 104 -26.23 -7.07 -4.33
N ASP A 105 -25.41 -8.07 -4.68
CA ASP A 105 -25.78 -9.11 -5.64
C ASP A 105 -26.99 -9.92 -5.13
N LYS A 106 -26.98 -10.33 -3.86
CA LYS A 106 -28.12 -11.02 -3.24
C LYS A 106 -29.42 -10.20 -3.28
N TYR A 107 -29.34 -8.90 -2.96
CA TYR A 107 -30.51 -8.03 -3.03
C TYR A 107 -31.01 -7.85 -4.46
N ARG A 108 -30.10 -7.77 -5.44
CA ARG A 108 -30.44 -7.69 -6.85
C ARG A 108 -31.14 -8.97 -7.32
N ASP A 109 -30.61 -10.14 -6.96
CA ASP A 109 -31.21 -11.42 -7.34
C ASP A 109 -32.60 -11.59 -6.72
N ALA A 110 -32.77 -11.23 -5.45
CA ALA A 110 -34.07 -11.24 -4.78
C ALA A 110 -35.07 -10.28 -5.42
N PHE A 111 -34.60 -9.09 -5.81
CA PHE A 111 -35.43 -8.11 -6.53
C PHE A 111 -35.87 -8.63 -7.90
N LEU A 112 -34.95 -9.19 -8.70
CA LEU A 112 -35.25 -9.77 -10.01
C LEU A 112 -36.22 -10.95 -9.88
N TYR A 113 -36.03 -11.81 -8.88
CA TYR A 113 -36.96 -12.90 -8.62
C TYR A 113 -38.36 -12.38 -8.32
N ALA A 114 -38.49 -11.40 -7.42
CA ALA A 114 -39.78 -10.80 -7.08
C ALA A 114 -40.43 -10.08 -8.28
N GLN A 115 -39.63 -9.45 -9.14
CA GLN A 115 -40.11 -8.83 -10.37
C GLN A 115 -40.64 -9.87 -11.35
N ASN A 116 -39.87 -10.92 -11.64
CA ASN A 116 -40.27 -11.99 -12.55
C ASN A 116 -41.54 -12.71 -12.08
N GLN A 117 -41.70 -12.89 -10.77
CA GLN A 117 -42.92 -13.46 -10.19
C GLN A 117 -44.14 -12.57 -10.44
N LYS A 118 -44.00 -11.24 -10.29
CA LYS A 118 -45.08 -10.30 -10.60
C LYS A 118 -45.43 -10.32 -12.09
N GLU A 119 -44.41 -10.26 -12.95
CA GLU A 119 -44.60 -10.30 -14.40
C GLU A 119 -45.28 -11.60 -14.86
N MET A 120 -44.96 -12.75 -14.23
CA MET A 120 -45.66 -14.01 -14.47
C MET A 120 -47.13 -13.95 -14.08
N ILE A 121 -47.45 -13.44 -12.89
CA ILE A 121 -48.83 -13.31 -12.41
C ILE A 121 -49.62 -12.38 -13.35
N GLU A 122 -49.06 -11.22 -13.72
CA GLU A 122 -49.70 -10.29 -14.66
C GLU A 122 -49.93 -10.94 -16.04
N LEU A 123 -49.00 -11.77 -16.51
CA LEU A 123 -49.16 -12.52 -17.76
C LEU A 123 -50.28 -13.57 -17.67
N GLU A 124 -50.37 -14.30 -16.56
CA GLU A 124 -51.45 -15.27 -16.32
C GLU A 124 -52.82 -14.60 -16.22
N GLU A 125 -52.90 -13.46 -15.53
CA GLU A 125 -54.12 -12.66 -15.40
C GLU A 125 -54.59 -12.12 -16.76
N THR A 126 -53.67 -11.55 -17.55
CA THR A 126 -53.98 -11.03 -18.89
C THR A 126 -54.42 -12.14 -19.85
N TRP A 127 -53.73 -13.29 -19.83
CA TRP A 127 -54.12 -14.46 -20.61
C TRP A 127 -55.53 -14.95 -20.24
N SER A 128 -55.81 -15.09 -18.93
CA SER A 128 -57.11 -15.51 -18.43
C SER A 128 -58.23 -14.53 -18.84
N ALA A 129 -57.97 -13.22 -18.74
CA ALA A 129 -58.91 -12.18 -19.15
C ALA A 129 -59.21 -12.23 -20.66
N THR A 130 -58.20 -12.47 -21.51
CA THR A 130 -58.41 -12.63 -22.96
C THR A 130 -59.24 -13.87 -23.30
N GLN A 131 -59.09 -14.98 -22.58
CA GLN A 131 -59.92 -16.17 -22.81
C GLN A 131 -61.37 -15.97 -22.39
N GLN A 132 -61.62 -15.27 -21.28
CA GLN A 132 -62.98 -15.00 -20.79
C GLN A 132 -63.74 -14.00 -21.69
N THR A 133 -63.03 -13.05 -22.29
CA THR A 133 -63.63 -12.06 -23.21
C THR A 133 -63.80 -12.59 -24.64
N GLY A 134 -62.99 -13.57 -25.06
CA GLY A 134 -63.11 -14.25 -26.36
C GLY A 134 -64.15 -15.37 -26.44
N GLY A 135 -64.77 -15.76 -25.31
CA GLY A 135 -65.78 -16.82 -25.23
C GLY A 135 -67.23 -16.40 -25.53
N TYR A 136 -67.47 -15.13 -25.87
CA TYR A 136 -68.75 -14.65 -26.40
C TYR A 136 -68.69 -14.60 -27.94
N GLN A 137 -68.83 -15.76 -28.58
CA GLN A 137 -69.31 -15.91 -29.95
C GLN A 137 -70.35 -17.02 -30.02
#